data_AF-A0AAE3UFM1-F1
#
_entry.id   AF-A0AAE3UFM1-F1
#
_cell.length_a   1.000
_cell.length_b   1.000
_cell.length_c   1.000
_cell.angle_alpha   90.00
_cell.angle_beta   90.00
_cell.angle_gamma   90.00
#
_symmetry.space_group_name_H-M   'P 1'
#
loop_
_entity.id
_entity.type
_entity.pdbx_description
1 polymer ?
#
loop_
_entity_poly.entity_id
_entity_poly.type
_entity_poly.pdbx_seq_one_letter_code
_entity_poly.pdbx_strand_id
1 'polypeptide(L)'
;MKAILFLFAILLFVLIATPTLAQIADTTTQITQSVQADSLHTATNDPGYVEDDFAPGILGAIILLFVFILVCIGAGIVLTIVGLVAAFALVSFGILSTSILVGLYQKSFAKGFKTLLVSTSTLVGLVCGGVGLGILNALLHWWEIGASVFIGSVCGTLAGFAFGILAYYIIQRFVAFFKQKLNLSTELVAERKL
;
A
#
# COMPACT_ATOMS: atom_id res chain seq x y z
N MET A 1 5.53 -12.61 -10.23
CA MET A 1 4.14 -12.72 -10.78
C MET A 1 3.08 -12.87 -9.69
N LYS A 2 3.23 -13.78 -8.71
CA LYS A 2 2.19 -14.04 -7.68
C LYS A 2 1.75 -12.82 -6.86
N ALA A 3 2.67 -11.93 -6.46
CA ALA A 3 2.34 -10.75 -5.65
C ALA A 3 1.61 -9.64 -6.43
N ILE A 4 1.96 -9.41 -7.69
CA ILE A 4 1.25 -8.43 -8.56
C ILE A 4 -0.16 -8.91 -8.85
N LEU A 5 -0.32 -10.22 -9.09
CA LEU A 5 -1.62 -10.85 -9.31
C LEU A 5 -2.51 -10.77 -8.06
N PHE A 6 -1.91 -10.88 -6.87
CA PHE A 6 -2.59 -10.68 -5.59
C PHE A 6 -3.02 -9.22 -5.36
N LEU A 7 -2.16 -8.24 -5.66
CA LEU A 7 -2.48 -6.81 -5.56
C LEU A 7 -3.58 -6.41 -6.54
N PHE A 8 -3.53 -6.97 -7.75
CA PHE A 8 -4.56 -6.76 -8.77
C PHE A 8 -5.89 -7.41 -8.36
N ALA A 9 -5.87 -8.60 -7.76
CA ALA A 9 -7.07 -9.26 -7.23
C ALA A 9 -7.71 -8.45 -6.08
N ILE A 10 -6.91 -7.85 -5.19
CA ILE A 10 -7.41 -6.96 -4.13
C ILE A 10 -8.04 -5.69 -4.72
N LEU A 11 -7.38 -5.06 -5.69
CA LEU A 11 -7.91 -3.86 -6.35
C LEU A 11 -9.25 -4.15 -7.06
N LEU A 12 -9.33 -5.29 -7.75
CA LEU A 12 -10.53 -5.74 -8.44
C LEU A 12 -11.66 -6.08 -7.45
N PHE A 13 -11.33 -6.68 -6.30
CA PHE A 13 -12.28 -6.93 -5.20
C PHE A 13 -12.86 -5.64 -4.61
N VAL A 14 -12.03 -4.62 -4.37
CA VAL A 14 -12.49 -3.31 -3.86
C VAL A 14 -13.41 -2.63 -4.87
N LEU A 15 -13.15 -2.76 -6.17
CA LEU A 15 -13.97 -2.17 -7.23
C LEU A 15 -15.36 -2.85 -7.35
N ILE A 16 -15.45 -4.16 -7.06
CA ILE A 16 -16.72 -4.91 -7.07
C ILE A 16 -17.54 -4.67 -5.80
N ALA A 17 -16.91 -4.39 -4.66
CA ALA A 17 -17.60 -4.18 -3.38
C ALA A 17 -18.31 -2.81 -3.27
N THR A 18 -17.93 -1.81 -4.07
CA THR A 18 -18.56 -0.48 -4.03
C THR A 18 -20.03 -0.45 -4.50
N PRO A 19 -20.46 -1.11 -5.60
CA PRO A 19 -21.86 -1.11 -6.01
C PRO A 19 -22.79 -1.86 -5.03
N THR A 20 -22.29 -2.85 -4.29
CA THR A 20 -23.13 -3.63 -3.36
C THR A 20 -23.56 -2.83 -2.13
N LEU A 21 -22.75 -1.88 -1.64
CA LEU A 21 -23.17 -0.99 -0.55
C LEU A 21 -24.25 0.01 -0.98
N ALA A 22 -24.22 0.45 -2.25
CA ALA A 22 -25.20 1.40 -2.77
C ALA A 22 -26.61 0.78 -2.87
N GLN A 23 -26.73 -0.50 -3.27
CA GLN A 23 -28.03 -1.18 -3.38
C GLN A 23 -28.68 -1.51 -2.02
N ILE A 24 -27.89 -1.70 -0.96
CA ILE A 24 -28.43 -1.97 0.39
C ILE A 24 -29.13 -0.72 0.96
N ALA A 25 -28.64 0.47 0.63
CA ALA A 25 -29.24 1.73 1.10
C ALA A 25 -30.64 1.99 0.50
N ASP A 26 -30.83 1.69 -0.78
CA ASP A 26 -32.13 1.90 -1.47
C ASP A 26 -33.18 0.85 -1.07
N THR A 27 -32.78 -0.39 -0.78
CA THR A 27 -33.72 -1.44 -0.38
C THR A 27 -34.29 -1.19 1.03
N THR A 28 -33.49 -0.60 1.93
CA THR A 28 -33.90 -0.35 3.32
C THR A 28 -34.92 0.80 3.43
N THR A 29 -34.85 1.79 2.54
CA THR A 29 -35.79 2.92 2.52
C THR A 29 -37.17 2.54 1.99
N GLN A 30 -37.26 1.57 1.08
CA GLN A 30 -38.52 1.11 0.50
C GLN A 30 -39.37 0.29 1.50
N ILE A 31 -38.73 -0.56 2.31
CA ILE A 31 -39.41 -1.38 3.34
C ILE A 31 -40.04 -0.50 4.44
N THR A 32 -39.43 0.64 4.76
CA THR A 32 -39.94 1.54 5.82
C THR A 32 -41.25 2.23 5.41
N GLN A 33 -41.47 2.48 4.10
CA GLN A 33 -42.69 3.12 3.61
C GLN A 33 -43.88 2.16 3.45
N SER A 34 -43.64 0.86 3.18
CA SER A 34 -44.72 -0.12 3.07
C SER A 34 -45.28 -0.56 4.42
N VAL A 35 -44.46 -0.59 5.47
CA VAL A 35 -44.90 -0.98 6.83
C VAL A 35 -45.87 0.06 7.43
N GLN A 36 -45.71 1.35 7.13
CA GLN A 36 -46.58 2.41 7.65
C GLN A 36 -47.94 2.48 6.93
N ALA A 37 -48.06 1.92 5.72
CA ALA A 37 -49.33 1.81 4.98
C ALA A 37 -50.14 0.57 5.40
N ASP A 38 -49.49 -0.50 5.86
CA ASP A 38 -50.14 -1.77 6.22
C ASP A 38 -50.55 -1.87 7.70
N SER A 39 -49.96 -1.04 8.57
CA SER A 39 -50.36 -0.97 10.00
C SER A 39 -51.77 -0.41 10.24
N LEU A 40 -52.46 0.08 9.21
CA LEU A 40 -53.85 0.56 9.33
C LEU A 40 -54.91 -0.54 9.11
N HIS A 41 -54.53 -1.70 8.56
CA HIS A 41 -55.48 -2.76 8.18
C HIS A 41 -55.43 -4.04 9.03
N THR A 42 -54.41 -4.24 9.86
CA THR A 42 -54.23 -5.52 10.58
C THR A 42 -54.18 -5.33 12.08
N ALA A 43 -55.32 -4.97 12.67
CA ALA A 43 -55.57 -5.10 14.10
C ALA A 43 -56.53 -6.28 14.33
N THR A 44 -56.11 -7.51 14.02
CA THR A 44 -56.82 -8.74 14.40
C THR A 44 -55.81 -9.90 14.51
N ASN A 45 -55.60 -10.35 15.75
CA ASN A 45 -55.12 -11.66 16.22
C ASN A 45 -53.89 -12.33 15.55
N ASP A 46 -52.80 -12.53 16.31
CA ASP A 46 -52.33 -13.88 16.74
C ASP A 46 -51.12 -13.77 17.72
N PRO A 47 -51.04 -14.56 18.81
CA PRO A 47 -49.85 -14.65 19.65
C PRO A 47 -48.99 -15.87 19.26
N GLY A 48 -47.75 -15.62 18.87
CA GLY A 48 -46.68 -16.62 18.99
C GLY A 48 -46.29 -17.32 17.69
N TYR A 49 -45.58 -16.60 16.82
CA TYR A 49 -44.49 -17.17 16.05
C TYR A 49 -43.32 -16.20 16.13
N VAL A 50 -42.29 -16.58 16.91
CA VAL A 50 -40.94 -16.05 16.70
C VAL A 50 -40.47 -16.76 15.44
N GLU A 51 -40.84 -16.22 14.28
CA GLU A 51 -40.15 -16.61 13.05
C GLU A 51 -38.70 -16.16 13.23
N ASP A 52 -37.80 -17.14 13.35
CA ASP A 52 -36.37 -16.93 13.18
C ASP A 52 -36.16 -16.34 11.78
N ASP A 53 -36.23 -15.01 11.71
CA ASP A 53 -35.99 -14.19 10.53
C ASP A 53 -34.51 -14.30 10.19
N PHE A 54 -34.16 -15.44 9.60
CA PHE A 54 -32.81 -15.84 9.26
C PHE A 54 -32.36 -15.02 8.05
N ALA A 55 -32.08 -13.73 8.27
CA ALA A 55 -31.71 -12.77 7.25
C ALA A 55 -30.39 -13.21 6.59
N PRO A 56 -30.42 -13.84 5.39
CA PRO A 56 -29.23 -14.42 4.78
C PRO A 56 -28.22 -13.33 4.37
N GLY A 57 -28.68 -12.08 4.24
CA GLY A 57 -27.84 -10.91 4.00
C GLY A 57 -26.89 -10.57 5.15
N ILE A 58 -27.31 -10.75 6.42
CA ILE A 58 -26.46 -10.48 7.58
C ILE A 58 -25.33 -11.52 7.66
N LEU A 59 -25.66 -12.79 7.40
CA LEU A 59 -24.69 -13.89 7.35
C LEU A 59 -23.65 -13.68 6.24
N GLY A 60 -24.08 -13.26 5.05
CA GLY A 60 -23.18 -12.92 3.95
C GLY A 60 -22.24 -11.76 4.27
N ALA A 61 -22.75 -10.71 4.92
CA ALA A 61 -21.95 -9.55 5.33
C ALA A 61 -20.87 -9.93 6.36
N ILE A 62 -21.21 -10.78 7.33
CA ILE A 62 -20.26 -11.27 8.35
C ILE A 62 -19.14 -12.10 7.71
N ILE A 63 -19.47 -13.00 6.79
CA ILE A 63 -18.47 -13.82 6.08
C ILE A 63 -17.53 -12.94 5.26
N LEU A 64 -18.07 -11.96 4.54
CA LEU A 64 -17.25 -11.03 3.72
C LEU A 64 -16.31 -10.20 4.59
N LEU A 65 -16.80 -9.67 5.71
CA LEU A 65 -15.99 -8.92 6.67
C LEU A 65 -14.88 -9.79 7.29
N PHE A 66 -15.20 -11.05 7.60
CA PHE A 66 -14.21 -12.00 8.11
C PHE A 66 -13.10 -12.29 7.10
N VAL A 67 -13.45 -12.50 5.83
CA VAL A 67 -12.48 -12.69 4.74
C VAL A 67 -11.62 -11.43 4.56
N PHE A 68 -12.22 -10.23 4.60
CA PHE A 68 -11.49 -8.98 4.48
C PHE A 68 -10.47 -8.80 5.61
N ILE A 69 -10.86 -9.08 6.86
CA ILE A 69 -9.95 -9.04 8.01
C ILE A 69 -8.81 -10.04 7.83
N LEU A 70 -9.11 -11.27 7.39
CA LEU A 70 -8.10 -12.30 7.14
C LEU A 70 -7.07 -11.86 6.09
N VAL A 71 -7.53 -11.25 4.99
CA VAL A 71 -6.66 -10.72 3.93
C VAL A 71 -5.81 -9.57 4.47
N CYS A 72 -6.39 -8.67 5.27
CA CYS A 72 -5.69 -7.53 5.83
C CYS A 72 -4.59 -7.98 6.81
N ILE A 73 -4.88 -8.95 7.66
CA ILE A 73 -3.90 -9.57 8.57
C ILE A 73 -2.81 -10.27 7.76
N GLY A 74 -3.17 -11.06 6.75
CA GLY A 74 -2.21 -11.73 5.88
C GLY A 74 -1.27 -10.76 5.18
N ALA A 75 -1.82 -9.67 4.62
CA ALA A 75 -1.04 -8.61 4.00
C ALA A 75 -0.12 -7.91 5.00
N GLY A 76 -0.59 -7.63 6.22
CA GLY A 76 0.20 -7.03 7.29
C GLY A 76 1.39 -7.91 7.70
N ILE A 77 1.18 -9.21 7.85
CA ILE A 77 2.25 -10.17 8.19
C ILE A 77 3.29 -10.23 7.06
N VAL A 78 2.85 -10.35 5.81
CA VAL A 78 3.78 -10.38 4.67
C VAL A 78 4.58 -9.07 4.59
N LEU A 79 3.93 -7.93 4.77
CA LEU A 79 4.58 -6.62 4.74
C LEU A 79 5.62 -6.47 5.85
N THR A 80 5.30 -6.89 7.07
CA THR A 80 6.23 -6.84 8.21
C THR A 80 7.43 -7.75 8.02
N ILE A 81 7.23 -8.99 7.54
CA ILE A 81 8.34 -9.92 7.26
C ILE A 81 9.25 -9.34 6.17
N VAL A 82 8.68 -8.83 5.07
CA VAL A 82 9.47 -8.22 3.98
C VAL A 82 10.25 -7.00 4.49
N GLY A 83 9.62 -6.14 5.29
CA GLY A 83 10.28 -5.00 5.91
C GLY A 83 11.41 -5.40 6.85
N LEU A 84 11.22 -6.44 7.65
CA LEU A 84 12.24 -6.95 8.57
C LEU A 84 13.44 -7.53 7.81
N VAL A 85 13.19 -8.34 6.77
CA VAL A 85 14.24 -8.89 5.91
C VAL A 85 15.02 -7.77 5.22
N ALA A 86 14.34 -6.75 4.71
CA ALA A 86 14.99 -5.59 4.11
C ALA A 86 15.87 -4.84 5.14
N ALA A 87 15.39 -4.66 6.37
CA ALA A 87 16.16 -4.04 7.45
C ALA A 87 17.40 -4.88 7.83
N PHE A 88 17.26 -6.20 7.96
CA PHE A 88 18.39 -7.09 8.22
C PHE A 88 19.41 -7.07 7.09
N ALA A 89 18.97 -7.04 5.82
CA ALA A 89 19.86 -6.90 4.67
C ALA A 89 20.63 -5.57 4.74
N LEU A 90 19.93 -4.46 4.97
CA LEU A 90 20.51 -3.13 5.15
C LEU A 90 21.58 -3.06 6.26
N VAL A 91 21.34 -3.72 7.38
CA VAL A 91 22.31 -3.81 8.48
C VAL A 91 23.49 -4.68 8.09
N SER A 92 23.25 -5.84 7.48
CA SER A 92 24.29 -6.80 7.08
C SER A 92 25.24 -6.23 6.03
N PHE A 93 24.72 -5.45 5.07
CA PHE A 93 25.54 -4.74 4.08
C PHE A 93 26.27 -3.51 4.65
N GLY A 94 26.09 -3.18 5.93
CA GLY A 94 26.71 -2.01 6.56
C GLY A 94 26.20 -0.67 6.02
N ILE A 95 25.10 -0.67 5.25
CA ILE A 95 24.50 0.51 4.65
C ILE A 95 23.98 1.46 5.74
N LEU A 96 23.40 0.90 6.80
CA LEU A 96 22.95 1.68 7.95
C LEU A 96 24.14 2.39 8.64
N SER A 97 25.24 1.66 8.87
CA SER A 97 26.43 2.18 9.54
C SER A 97 27.10 3.30 8.72
N THR A 98 27.28 3.07 7.41
CA THR A 98 27.83 4.08 6.49
C THR A 98 26.94 5.31 6.36
N SER A 99 25.62 5.13 6.34
CA SER A 99 24.66 6.24 6.30
C SER A 99 24.70 7.12 7.57
N ILE A 100 24.80 6.51 8.75
CA ILE A 100 24.91 7.24 10.03
C ILE A 100 26.25 7.97 10.10
N LEU A 101 27.34 7.33 9.70
CA LEU A 101 28.68 7.92 9.69
C LEU A 101 28.77 9.13 8.75
N VAL A 102 28.22 9.01 7.54
CA VAL A 102 28.16 10.14 6.57
C VAL A 102 27.24 11.25 7.06
N GLY A 103 26.12 10.92 7.70
CA GLY A 103 25.22 11.91 8.32
C GLY A 103 25.90 12.71 9.43
N LEU A 104 26.71 12.03 10.26
CA LEU A 104 27.48 12.64 11.33
C LEU A 104 28.63 13.51 10.78
N TYR A 105 29.37 12.99 9.81
CA TYR A 105 30.51 13.69 9.19
C TYR A 105 30.09 14.98 8.49
N GLN A 106 28.94 14.97 7.78
CA GLN A 106 28.45 16.17 7.08
C GLN A 106 27.50 17.04 7.93
N LYS A 107 27.37 16.76 9.23
CA LYS A 107 26.46 17.45 10.18
C LYS A 107 25.02 17.63 9.65
N SER A 108 24.54 16.72 8.80
CA SER A 108 23.23 16.84 8.18
C SER A 108 22.61 15.47 7.92
N PHE A 109 21.51 15.20 8.62
CA PHE A 109 20.68 14.01 8.43
C PHE A 109 20.21 13.82 6.98
N ALA A 110 19.96 14.93 6.27
CA ALA A 110 19.53 14.89 4.87
C ALA A 110 20.56 14.21 3.96
N LYS A 111 21.85 14.43 4.21
CA LYS A 111 22.93 13.86 3.40
C LYS A 111 23.17 12.37 3.71
N GLY A 112 23.04 11.96 4.97
CA GLY A 112 23.02 10.53 5.33
C GLY A 112 21.86 9.80 4.66
N PHE A 113 20.65 10.37 4.75
CA PHE A 113 19.44 9.80 4.13
C PHE A 113 19.56 9.68 2.60
N LYS A 114 20.21 10.65 1.93
CA LYS A 114 20.53 10.54 0.50
C LYS A 114 21.32 9.28 0.18
N THR A 115 22.39 9.02 0.95
CA THR A 115 23.26 7.86 0.73
C THR A 115 22.54 6.55 1.01
N LEU A 116 21.68 6.49 2.03
CA LEU A 116 20.83 5.33 2.32
C LEU A 116 19.87 5.05 1.16
N LEU A 117 19.17 6.07 0.67
CA LEU A 117 18.16 5.90 -0.36
C LEU A 117 18.79 5.50 -1.70
N VAL A 118 19.91 6.12 -2.06
CA VAL A 118 20.64 5.77 -3.28
C VAL A 118 21.24 4.36 -3.18
N SER A 119 21.84 3.99 -2.05
CA SER A 119 22.40 2.64 -1.90
C SER A 119 21.34 1.54 -1.89
N THR A 120 20.21 1.74 -1.23
CA THR A 120 19.10 0.76 -1.24
C THR A 120 18.47 0.61 -2.60
N SER A 121 18.17 1.71 -3.29
CA SER A 121 17.61 1.66 -4.66
C SER A 121 18.58 1.04 -5.67
N THR A 122 19.89 1.23 -5.50
CA THR A 122 20.91 0.57 -6.32
C THR A 122 20.93 -0.94 -6.06
N LEU A 123 20.86 -1.37 -4.80
CA LEU A 123 20.81 -2.80 -4.44
C LEU A 123 19.55 -3.47 -5.01
N VAL A 124 18.40 -2.82 -4.83
CA VAL A 124 17.11 -3.31 -5.35
C VAL A 124 17.13 -3.32 -6.88
N GLY A 125 17.69 -2.29 -7.52
CA GLY A 125 17.86 -2.22 -8.97
C GLY A 125 18.74 -3.33 -9.53
N LEU A 126 19.85 -3.66 -8.84
CA LEU A 126 20.73 -4.77 -9.22
C LEU A 126 19.98 -6.11 -9.18
N VAL A 127 19.25 -6.39 -8.10
CA VAL A 127 18.49 -7.64 -7.94
C VAL A 127 17.33 -7.70 -8.94
N CYS A 128 16.52 -6.65 -9.05
CA CYS A 128 15.40 -6.59 -9.98
C CYS A 128 15.84 -6.63 -11.45
N GLY A 129 16.95 -5.97 -11.80
CA GLY A 129 17.47 -5.97 -13.17
C GLY A 129 18.01 -7.34 -13.57
N GLY A 130 18.82 -7.96 -12.71
CA GLY A 130 19.35 -9.30 -12.97
C GLY A 130 18.25 -10.37 -13.06
N VAL A 131 17.31 -10.36 -12.11
CA VAL A 131 16.19 -11.32 -12.10
C VAL A 131 15.20 -11.03 -13.24
N GLY A 132 14.89 -9.76 -13.50
CA GLY A 132 13.95 -9.34 -14.53
C GLY A 132 14.42 -9.74 -15.93
N LEU A 133 15.66 -9.40 -16.27
CA LEU A 133 16.24 -9.80 -17.56
C LEU A 133 16.51 -11.30 -17.65
N GLY A 134 16.80 -11.98 -16.54
CA GLY A 134 16.87 -13.44 -16.50
C GLY A 134 15.54 -14.11 -16.85
N ILE A 135 14.42 -13.61 -16.31
CA ILE A 135 13.07 -14.11 -16.61
C ILE A 135 12.67 -13.79 -18.06
N LEU A 136 12.95 -12.58 -18.54
CA LEU A 136 12.72 -12.18 -19.92
C LEU A 136 13.50 -13.06 -20.90
N ASN A 137 14.75 -13.38 -20.60
CA ASN A 137 15.56 -14.27 -21.43
C ASN A 137 15.07 -15.72 -21.41
N ALA A 138 14.56 -16.20 -20.27
CA ALA A 138 13.95 -17.53 -20.19
C ALA A 138 12.68 -17.65 -21.06
N LEU A 139 11.94 -16.55 -21.25
CA LEU A 139 10.73 -16.49 -22.08
C LEU A 139 11.04 -16.37 -23.58
N LEU A 140 12.08 -15.63 -23.96
CA LEU A 140 12.40 -15.32 -25.36
C LEU A 140 13.57 -16.12 -25.96
N HIS A 141 14.36 -16.84 -25.15
CA HIS A 141 15.52 -17.65 -25.57
C HIS A 141 16.51 -16.92 -26.50
N TRP A 142 16.60 -15.59 -26.38
CA TRP A 142 17.38 -14.76 -27.32
C TRP A 142 18.89 -14.79 -27.06
N TRP A 143 19.35 -15.17 -25.87
CA TRP A 143 20.79 -15.18 -25.56
C TRP A 143 21.20 -16.23 -24.53
N GLU A 144 22.50 -16.54 -24.50
CA GLU A 144 23.18 -17.28 -23.44
C GLU A 144 22.87 -16.68 -22.05
N ILE A 145 22.51 -17.55 -21.10
CA ILE A 145 21.95 -17.20 -19.78
C ILE A 145 22.91 -16.28 -18.99
N GLY A 146 24.22 -16.53 -19.10
CA GLY A 146 25.25 -15.75 -18.41
C GLY A 146 25.30 -14.29 -18.86
N ALA A 147 25.25 -14.03 -20.17
CA ALA A 147 25.32 -12.69 -20.72
C ALA A 147 24.08 -11.85 -20.34
N SER A 148 22.89 -12.46 -20.39
CA SER A 148 21.64 -11.74 -20.07
C SER A 148 21.54 -11.33 -18.61
N VAL A 149 22.01 -12.16 -17.67
CA VAL A 149 22.03 -11.81 -16.24
C VAL A 149 23.04 -10.70 -15.98
N PHE A 150 24.21 -10.74 -16.63
CA PHE A 150 25.24 -9.72 -16.46
C PHE A 150 24.76 -8.35 -16.95
N ILE A 151 24.24 -8.29 -18.18
CA ILE A 151 23.69 -7.06 -18.78
C ILE A 151 22.50 -6.55 -17.96
N GLY A 152 21.65 -7.46 -17.47
CA GLY A 152 20.54 -7.10 -16.59
C GLY A 152 20.96 -6.52 -15.26
N SER A 153 22.01 -7.06 -14.63
CA SER A 153 22.53 -6.52 -13.39
C SER A 153 23.14 -5.13 -13.61
N VAL A 154 23.91 -4.92 -14.67
CA VAL A 154 24.52 -3.62 -14.98
C VAL A 154 23.46 -2.57 -15.28
N CYS A 155 22.51 -2.89 -16.17
CA CYS A 155 21.42 -1.99 -16.53
C CYS A 155 20.52 -1.69 -15.31
N GLY A 156 20.19 -2.71 -14.52
CA GLY A 156 19.42 -2.59 -13.28
C GLY A 156 20.08 -1.72 -12.23
N THR A 157 21.40 -1.85 -12.07
CA THR A 157 22.19 -1.03 -11.13
C THR A 157 22.18 0.44 -11.58
N LEU A 158 22.36 0.70 -12.88
CA LEU A 158 22.33 2.05 -13.44
C LEU A 158 20.96 2.70 -13.28
N ALA A 159 19.89 1.96 -13.59
CA ALA A 159 18.51 2.41 -13.43
C ALA A 159 18.16 2.63 -11.95
N GLY A 160 18.56 1.72 -11.06
CA GLY A 160 18.37 1.84 -9.62
C GLY A 160 19.07 3.06 -9.03
N PHE A 161 20.30 3.33 -9.45
CA PHE A 161 21.06 4.51 -9.03
C PHE A 161 20.39 5.82 -9.49
N ALA A 162 19.99 5.90 -10.76
CA ALA A 162 19.29 7.06 -11.31
C ALA A 162 17.95 7.30 -10.58
N PHE A 163 17.20 6.22 -10.33
CA PHE A 163 15.95 6.28 -9.59
C PHE A 163 16.14 6.73 -8.14
N GLY A 164 17.19 6.26 -7.45
CA GLY A 164 17.53 6.70 -6.10
C GLY A 164 17.80 8.20 -5.99
N ILE A 165 18.53 8.76 -6.97
CA ILE A 165 18.78 10.20 -7.04
C ILE A 165 17.46 10.96 -7.25
N LEU A 166 16.62 10.48 -8.17
CA LEU A 166 15.34 11.11 -8.47
C LEU A 166 14.39 11.10 -7.26
N ALA A 167 14.28 9.96 -6.58
CA ALA A 167 13.47 9.80 -5.38
C ALA A 167 13.93 10.74 -4.25
N TYR A 168 15.24 10.88 -4.04
CA TYR A 168 15.77 11.84 -3.08
C TYR A 168 15.37 13.28 -3.43
N TYR A 169 15.44 13.66 -4.71
CA TYR A 169 15.07 15.00 -5.16
C TYR A 169 13.58 15.29 -4.92
N ILE A 170 12.71 14.31 -5.17
CA ILE A 170 11.26 14.42 -4.90
C ILE A 170 11.01 14.62 -3.41
N ILE A 171 11.62 13.79 -2.55
CA ILE A 171 11.45 13.90 -1.08
C ILE A 171 11.94 15.26 -0.59
N GLN A 172 13.09 15.74 -1.06
CA GLN A 172 13.61 17.05 -0.68
C GLN A 172 12.64 18.18 -1.06
N ARG A 173 11.98 18.07 -2.22
CA ARG A 173 11.00 19.04 -2.68
C ARG A 173 9.72 19.02 -1.84
N PHE A 174 9.24 17.85 -1.45
CA PHE A 174 8.13 17.72 -0.52
C PHE A 174 8.46 18.31 0.85
N VAL A 175 9.63 18.01 1.41
CA VAL A 175 10.06 18.56 2.70
C VAL A 175 10.16 20.08 2.65
N ALA A 176 10.71 20.64 1.55
CA ALA A 176 10.76 22.09 1.36
C ALA A 176 9.36 22.71 1.28
N PHE A 177 8.43 22.06 0.59
CA PHE A 177 7.04 22.50 0.50
C PHE A 177 6.34 22.51 1.87
N PHE A 178 6.51 21.44 2.66
CA PHE A 178 5.98 21.40 4.03
C PHE A 178 6.60 22.48 4.93
N LYS A 179 7.92 22.70 4.82
CA LYS A 179 8.61 23.73 5.59
C LYS A 179 8.10 25.13 5.24
N GLN A 180 7.84 25.43 3.97
CA GLN A 180 7.25 26.69 3.53
C GLN A 180 5.85 26.88 4.11
N LYS A 181 5.01 25.85 4.07
CA LYS A 181 3.64 25.92 4.60
C LYS A 181 3.60 26.14 6.12
N LEU A 182 4.53 25.53 6.85
CA LEU A 182 4.66 25.68 8.31
C LEU A 182 5.23 27.04 8.73
N ASN A 183 6.22 27.57 8.00
CA ASN A 183 6.77 28.91 8.29
C ASN A 183 5.77 30.03 8.00
N LEU A 184 4.99 29.93 6.92
CA LEU A 184 3.88 30.86 6.64
C LEU A 184 2.82 30.88 7.76
N SER A 185 2.60 29.74 8.41
CA SER A 185 1.67 29.64 9.54
C SER A 185 2.22 30.29 10.81
N THR A 186 3.55 30.35 10.95
CA THR A 186 4.21 30.88 12.15
C THR A 186 4.29 32.41 12.11
N GLU A 187 4.50 33.01 10.93
CA GLU A 187 4.43 34.48 10.77
C GLU A 187 3.02 35.04 10.99
N LEU A 188 1.96 34.37 10.49
CA LEU A 188 0.57 34.81 10.70
C LEU A 188 0.09 34.71 12.17
N VAL A 189 0.72 33.86 12.99
CA VAL A 189 0.45 33.79 14.43
C VAL A 189 1.26 34.82 15.22
N ALA A 190 2.42 35.25 14.72
CA ALA A 190 3.22 36.31 15.32
C ALA A 190 2.60 37.69 15.12
N GLU A 191 2.02 37.98 13.95
CA GLU A 191 1.31 39.26 13.72
C GLU A 191 -0.03 39.37 14.45
N ARG A 192 -0.71 38.26 14.78
CA ARG A 192 -1.95 38.30 15.59
C ARG A 192 -1.74 38.60 17.08
N LYS A 193 -0.48 38.75 17.51
CA LYS A 193 -0.11 39.05 18.91
C LYS A 193 0.45 40.46 19.11
N LEU A 194 0.48 41.29 18.06
CA LEU A 194 0.73 42.73 18.13
C LEU A 194 -0.59 43.48 17.93
#